data_AF-A0A958ZET5-F1
#
_entry.id   AF-A0A958ZET5-F1
#
_cell.length_a   1.000
_cell.length_b   1.000
_cell.length_c   1.000
_cell.angle_alpha   90.00
_cell.angle_beta   90.00
_cell.angle_gamma   90.00
#
_symmetry.space_group_name_H-M   'P 1'
#
loop_
_entity.id
_entity.type
_entity.pdbx_description
1 polymer ?
#
loop_
_entity_poly.entity_id
_entity_poly.type
_entity_poly.pdbx_seq_one_letter_code
_entity_poly.pdbx_strand_id
1 'polypeptide(L)'
;MSNLVKILIIGIILQSSVHSIAQKDTTVLFLHSQPVSKKEISKITKEWFGKYRDTANLAWLEINMRGIFKITAVMMQMKKPDLEKNPKYSVRNNFIFGVKENDSLPVVLEEDVYHFAYPYKNEVFSFNGDFSLKKMDSHTFLLSSKDQTDSTFQISQFYFNEKTIEYYSFDPYTFDSKNDSLSNHFINIDESTLVKALKIRDEEFFDYPGVQKYFHLENVFIREEE
;
A
#
# COMPACT_ATOMS: atom_id res chain seq x y z
N MET A 1 -35.36 -40.74 -23.45
CA MET A 1 -33.99 -40.45 -22.94
C MET A 1 -33.39 -41.75 -22.43
N SER A 2 -32.29 -42.24 -23.01
CA SER A 2 -31.73 -43.55 -22.63
C SER A 2 -31.15 -43.53 -21.22
N ASN A 3 -31.09 -44.69 -20.55
CA ASN A 3 -30.52 -44.81 -19.20
C ASN A 3 -29.07 -44.30 -19.14
N LEU A 4 -28.33 -44.41 -20.26
CA LEU A 4 -26.96 -43.91 -20.38
C LEU A 4 -26.89 -42.37 -20.24
N VAL A 5 -27.83 -41.64 -20.83
CA VAL A 5 -27.88 -40.17 -20.78
C VAL A 5 -28.21 -39.68 -19.37
N LYS A 6 -29.08 -40.39 -18.64
CA LYS A 6 -29.41 -40.05 -17.25
C LYS A 6 -28.21 -40.23 -16.30
N ILE A 7 -27.44 -41.31 -16.48
CA ILE A 7 -26.23 -41.57 -15.69
C ILE A 7 -25.16 -40.50 -15.96
N LEU A 8 -24.99 -40.09 -17.22
CA LEU A 8 -24.01 -39.08 -17.61
C LEU A 8 -24.35 -37.70 -17.02
N ILE A 9 -25.63 -37.31 -17.02
CA ILE A 9 -26.09 -36.05 -16.42
C ILE A 9 -25.90 -36.05 -14.91
N ILE A 10 -26.22 -37.16 -14.23
CA ILE A 10 -26.00 -37.30 -12.77
C ILE A 10 -24.50 -37.21 -12.44
N GLY A 11 -23.63 -37.81 -13.27
CA GLY A 11 -22.17 -37.72 -13.11
C GLY A 11 -21.64 -36.29 -13.24
N ILE A 12 -22.15 -35.51 -14.20
CA ILE A 12 -21.76 -34.09 -14.39
C ILE A 12 -22.25 -33.23 -13.23
N ILE A 13 -23.47 -33.44 -12.73
CA ILE A 13 -24.03 -32.72 -11.58
C ILE A 13 -23.27 -33.05 -10.28
N LEU A 14 -22.82 -34.30 -10.12
CA LEU A 14 -21.99 -34.71 -8.98
C LEU A 14 -20.56 -34.17 -9.08
N GLN A 15 -19.98 -34.05 -10.28
CA GLN A 15 -18.64 -33.45 -10.45
C GLN A 15 -18.61 -31.93 -10.27
N SER A 16 -19.71 -31.23 -10.62
CA SER A 16 -19.81 -29.79 -10.40
C SER A 16 -20.07 -29.40 -8.95
N SER A 17 -20.57 -30.31 -8.11
CA SER A 17 -20.84 -30.03 -6.70
C SER A 17 -19.66 -30.29 -5.75
N VAL A 18 -18.55 -30.88 -6.23
CA VAL A 18 -17.32 -31.07 -5.43
C VAL A 18 -16.28 -29.95 -5.56
N HIS A 19 -16.44 -29.03 -6.53
CA HIS A 19 -15.50 -27.91 -6.73
C HIS A 19 -15.83 -26.65 -5.91
N SER A 20 -16.95 -26.64 -5.18
CA SER A 20 -17.42 -25.43 -4.47
C SER A 20 -17.17 -25.47 -2.95
N ILE A 21 -16.41 -26.45 -2.45
CA ILE A 21 -16.13 -26.57 -1.01
C ILE A 21 -14.62 -26.39 -0.78
N ALA A 22 -14.31 -25.28 -0.08
CA ALA A 22 -13.05 -24.96 0.61
C ALA A 22 -11.94 -24.19 -0.14
N GLN A 23 -12.25 -22.97 -0.59
CA GLN A 23 -11.33 -21.85 -0.31
C GLN A 23 -11.83 -21.20 0.98
N LYS A 24 -11.15 -21.47 2.10
CA LYS A 24 -11.40 -20.76 3.36
C LYS A 24 -10.41 -19.61 3.37
N ASP A 25 -10.85 -18.43 2.95
CA ASP A 25 -10.06 -17.21 3.01
C ASP A 25 -9.98 -16.79 4.48
N THR A 26 -8.93 -17.24 5.18
CA THR A 26 -8.61 -16.73 6.52
C THR A 26 -7.89 -15.41 6.38
N THR A 27 -8.62 -14.31 6.53
CA THR A 27 -8.06 -12.97 6.63
C THR A 27 -7.63 -12.68 8.06
N VAL A 28 -6.41 -12.15 8.25
CA VAL A 28 -5.97 -11.62 9.54
C VAL A 28 -6.29 -10.13 9.65
N LEU A 29 -6.99 -9.76 10.72
CA LEU A 29 -7.29 -8.38 11.06
C LEU A 29 -6.70 -8.04 12.44
N PHE A 30 -6.23 -6.80 12.59
CA PHE A 30 -5.65 -6.31 13.85
C PHE A 30 -6.62 -5.33 14.54
N LEU A 31 -7.01 -5.58 15.79
CA LEU A 31 -7.87 -4.66 16.55
C LEU A 31 -7.12 -3.50 17.19
N HIS A 32 -5.80 -3.61 17.27
CA HIS A 32 -4.93 -2.63 17.88
C HIS A 32 -3.73 -2.41 16.98
N SER A 33 -3.16 -1.19 17.05
CA SER A 33 -1.87 -0.93 16.44
C SER A 33 -0.80 -1.89 16.98
N GLN A 34 0.03 -2.39 16.06
CA GLN A 34 1.07 -3.36 16.38
C GLN A 34 2.47 -2.72 16.37
N PRO A 35 3.41 -3.25 17.19
CA PRO A 35 3.15 -4.16 18.31
C PRO A 35 2.52 -3.38 19.48
N VAL A 36 1.69 -4.03 20.29
CA VAL A 36 0.98 -3.38 21.40
C VAL A 36 1.95 -2.84 22.47
N SER A 37 3.11 -3.48 22.66
CA SER A 37 4.11 -3.13 23.68
C SER A 37 4.88 -1.84 23.39
N LYS A 38 5.01 -1.43 22.11
CA LYS A 38 5.83 -0.27 21.73
C LYS A 38 5.04 1.02 21.75
N LYS A 39 5.72 2.07 22.17
CA LYS A 39 5.22 3.44 22.09
C LYS A 39 5.33 3.99 20.68
N GLU A 40 4.34 4.79 20.32
CA GLU A 40 4.32 5.56 19.08
C GLU A 40 5.42 6.62 19.11
N ILE A 41 5.99 6.91 17.95
CA ILE A 41 6.91 8.04 17.83
C ILE A 41 6.09 9.33 17.85
N SER A 42 6.61 10.37 18.51
CA SER A 42 5.99 11.70 18.55
C SER A 42 6.53 12.66 17.49
N LYS A 43 7.61 12.28 16.80
CA LYS A 43 8.23 13.02 15.69
C LYS A 43 9.10 12.10 14.83
N ILE A 44 9.20 12.41 13.54
CA ILE A 44 10.18 11.80 12.64
C ILE A 44 11.51 12.56 12.80
N THR A 45 12.62 11.84 12.86
CA THR A 45 13.96 12.43 12.93
C THR A 45 14.34 13.10 11.61
N LYS A 46 14.99 14.27 11.69
CA LYS A 46 15.37 15.06 10.50
C LYS A 46 16.31 14.34 9.55
N GLU A 47 17.03 13.32 10.03
CA GLU A 47 17.89 12.46 9.21
C GLU A 47 17.15 11.83 8.02
N TRP A 48 15.85 11.54 8.19
CA TRP A 48 14.99 10.95 7.17
C TRP A 48 14.17 11.96 6.37
N PHE A 49 14.37 13.27 6.57
CA PHE A 49 13.62 14.27 5.80
C PHE A 49 14.13 14.35 4.37
N GLY A 50 13.21 14.54 3.44
CA GLY A 50 13.53 14.71 2.03
C GLY A 50 12.45 14.18 1.10
N LYS A 51 12.75 14.22 -0.19
CA LYS A 51 11.98 13.58 -1.25
C LYS A 51 12.72 12.34 -1.74
N TYR A 52 11.97 11.28 -1.96
CA TYR A 52 12.48 10.00 -2.41
C TYR A 52 11.66 9.54 -3.61
N ARG A 53 12.32 9.32 -4.75
CA ARG A 53 11.67 8.88 -5.98
C ARG A 53 11.49 7.37 -5.99
N ASP A 54 10.29 6.90 -6.32
CA ASP A 54 10.02 5.48 -6.54
C ASP A 54 10.82 4.98 -7.76
N THR A 55 11.48 3.84 -7.61
CA THR A 55 12.30 3.25 -8.67
C THR A 55 11.47 2.64 -9.80
N ALA A 56 10.23 2.26 -9.53
CA ALA A 56 9.36 1.55 -10.47
C ALA A 56 8.24 2.44 -11.04
N ASN A 57 7.78 3.44 -10.29
CA ASN A 57 6.61 4.25 -10.64
C ASN A 57 6.90 5.75 -10.73
N LEU A 58 6.01 6.50 -11.37
CA LEU A 58 5.99 7.97 -11.31
C LEU A 58 5.38 8.46 -9.99
N ALA A 59 6.07 8.14 -8.90
CA ALA A 59 5.68 8.48 -7.54
C ALA A 59 6.89 8.93 -6.71
N TRP A 60 6.61 9.72 -5.69
CA TRP A 60 7.59 10.17 -4.70
C TRP A 60 7.06 9.96 -3.30
N LEU A 61 7.95 9.72 -2.37
CA LEU A 61 7.71 9.82 -0.94
C LEU A 61 8.31 11.13 -0.45
N GLU A 62 7.53 11.96 0.25
CA GLU A 62 8.01 13.16 0.92
C GLU A 62 7.91 12.95 2.43
N ILE A 63 9.04 13.07 3.12
CA ILE A 63 9.12 12.95 4.57
C ILE A 63 9.52 14.31 5.14
N ASN A 64 8.70 14.81 6.06
CA ASN A 64 8.91 16.09 6.71
C ASN A 64 8.36 16.09 8.15
N MET A 65 8.37 17.25 8.81
CA MET A 65 7.91 17.38 10.21
C MET A 65 6.43 17.04 10.43
N ARG A 66 5.60 17.07 9.37
CA ARG A 66 4.17 16.79 9.44
C ARG A 66 3.88 15.29 9.29
N GLY A 67 4.78 14.53 8.66
CA GLY A 67 4.58 13.10 8.43
C GLY A 67 5.26 12.59 7.15
N ILE A 68 4.69 11.50 6.62
CA ILE A 68 5.11 10.81 5.40
C ILE A 68 3.98 10.93 4.38
N PHE A 69 4.29 11.44 3.19
CA PHE A 69 3.31 11.68 2.13
C PHE A 69 3.75 10.99 0.85
N LYS A 70 2.82 10.33 0.14
CA LYS A 70 3.06 9.77 -1.19
C LYS A 70 2.49 10.73 -2.22
N ILE A 71 3.34 11.20 -3.13
CA ILE A 71 2.97 12.05 -4.26
C ILE A 71 2.92 11.17 -5.50
N THR A 72 1.76 11.05 -6.14
CA THR A 72 1.58 10.30 -7.38
C THR A 72 1.13 11.22 -8.50
N ALA A 73 1.53 10.92 -9.73
CA ALA A 73 1.00 11.59 -10.91
C ALA A 73 -0.33 10.96 -11.32
N VAL A 74 -1.42 11.74 -11.29
CA VAL A 74 -2.72 11.35 -11.84
C VAL A 74 -2.83 11.86 -13.26
N MET A 75 -2.90 10.95 -14.23
CA MET A 75 -3.04 11.32 -15.65
C MET A 75 -4.47 11.76 -15.93
N MET A 76 -4.61 12.98 -16.44
CA MET A 76 -5.87 13.61 -16.78
C MET A 76 -5.95 13.83 -18.28
N GLN A 77 -7.18 13.74 -18.81
CA GLN A 77 -7.47 13.98 -20.21
C GLN A 77 -8.67 14.91 -20.34
N MET A 78 -8.60 15.85 -21.28
CA MET A 78 -9.71 16.75 -21.59
C MET A 78 -9.77 17.02 -23.08
N LYS A 79 -10.94 16.82 -23.71
CA LYS A 79 -11.10 17.16 -25.13
C LYS A 79 -10.95 18.66 -25.32
N LYS A 80 -10.25 19.06 -26.37
CA LYS A 80 -10.03 20.47 -26.71
C LYS A 80 -11.32 21.32 -26.75
N PRO A 81 -12.43 20.87 -27.36
CA PRO A 81 -13.68 21.63 -27.36
C PRO A 81 -14.30 21.81 -25.97
N ASP A 82 -14.09 20.87 -25.05
CA ASP A 82 -14.62 20.96 -23.69
C ASP A 82 -13.82 21.95 -22.86
N LEU A 83 -12.50 22.02 -23.07
CA LEU A 83 -11.61 23.00 -22.46
C LEU A 83 -11.94 24.42 -22.94
N GLU A 84 -12.05 24.62 -24.26
CA GLU A 84 -12.31 25.94 -24.87
C GLU A 84 -13.66 26.54 -24.46
N LYS A 85 -14.65 25.70 -24.12
CA LYS A 85 -15.96 26.14 -23.61
C LYS A 85 -15.97 26.49 -22.13
N ASN A 86 -14.94 26.07 -21.38
CA ASN A 86 -14.88 26.27 -19.94
C ASN A 86 -13.92 27.42 -19.58
N PRO A 87 -14.43 28.58 -19.13
CA PRO A 87 -13.59 29.74 -18.85
C PRO A 87 -12.63 29.54 -17.67
N LYS A 88 -12.80 28.46 -16.88
CA LYS A 88 -11.88 28.09 -15.81
C LYS A 88 -10.48 27.75 -16.33
N TYR A 89 -10.39 27.18 -17.54
CA TYR A 89 -9.14 26.65 -18.06
C TYR A 89 -8.61 27.50 -19.20
N SER A 90 -7.28 27.56 -19.31
CA SER A 90 -6.62 28.12 -20.48
C SER A 90 -5.31 27.39 -20.72
N VAL A 91 -4.91 27.26 -21.99
CA VAL A 91 -3.64 26.65 -22.38
C VAL A 91 -2.75 27.69 -23.02
N ARG A 92 -1.53 27.87 -22.50
CA ARG A 92 -0.52 28.80 -23.03
C ARG A 92 0.86 28.17 -22.91
N ASN A 93 1.65 28.21 -23.99
CA ASN A 93 3.03 27.71 -24.03
C ASN A 93 3.21 26.27 -23.52
N ASN A 94 2.30 25.36 -23.89
CA ASN A 94 2.27 23.97 -23.41
C ASN A 94 2.03 23.82 -21.90
N PHE A 95 1.35 24.78 -21.28
CA PHE A 95 0.88 24.69 -19.91
C PHE A 95 -0.63 24.92 -19.82
N ILE A 96 -1.33 24.09 -19.03
CA ILE A 96 -2.73 24.28 -18.66
C ILE A 96 -2.82 25.03 -17.32
N PHE A 97 -3.62 26.10 -17.29
CA PHE A 97 -3.91 26.93 -16.14
C PHE A 97 -5.32 26.65 -15.61
N GLY A 98 -5.56 26.90 -14.32
CA GLY A 98 -6.88 26.76 -13.69
C GLY A 98 -7.18 25.36 -13.16
N VAL A 99 -6.29 24.39 -13.37
CA VAL A 99 -6.36 23.07 -12.70
C VAL A 99 -5.94 23.20 -11.23
N LYS A 100 -4.84 23.91 -10.99
CA LYS A 100 -4.33 24.25 -9.66
C LYS A 100 -4.40 25.77 -9.47
N GLU A 101 -4.75 26.18 -8.27
CA GLU A 101 -4.83 27.60 -7.92
C GLU A 101 -3.43 28.24 -8.01
N ASN A 102 -3.33 29.37 -8.71
CA ASN A 102 -2.10 30.15 -8.90
C ASN A 102 -0.91 29.39 -9.51
N ASP A 103 -1.16 28.30 -10.23
CA ASP A 103 -0.12 27.48 -10.84
C ASP A 103 -0.57 26.93 -12.21
N SER A 104 0.36 26.32 -12.94
CA SER A 104 0.08 25.65 -14.20
C SER A 104 0.73 24.28 -14.26
N LEU A 105 0.24 23.43 -15.16
CA LEU A 105 0.77 22.08 -15.36
C LEU A 105 1.20 21.92 -16.81
N PRO A 106 2.32 21.23 -17.08
CA PRO A 106 2.67 20.83 -18.44
C PRO A 106 1.52 20.05 -19.09
N VAL A 107 1.23 20.35 -20.35
CA VAL A 107 0.17 19.71 -21.12
C VAL A 107 0.63 19.43 -22.55
N VAL A 108 0.23 18.28 -23.08
CA VAL A 108 0.43 17.89 -24.48
C VAL A 108 -0.93 17.75 -25.16
N LEU A 109 -1.04 18.20 -26.40
CA LEU A 109 -2.23 18.01 -27.23
C LEU A 109 -1.96 16.90 -28.25
N GLU A 110 -2.76 15.84 -28.21
CA GLU A 110 -2.70 14.71 -29.14
C GLU A 110 -4.13 14.37 -29.58
N GLU A 111 -4.38 14.26 -30.89
CA GLU A 111 -5.70 13.89 -31.43
C GLU A 111 -6.89 14.68 -30.84
N ASP A 112 -6.75 16.01 -30.70
CA ASP A 112 -7.74 16.90 -30.07
C ASP A 112 -8.03 16.64 -28.57
N VAL A 113 -7.15 15.91 -27.89
CA VAL A 113 -7.20 15.66 -26.45
C VAL A 113 -5.97 16.25 -25.77
N TYR A 114 -6.21 17.08 -24.74
CA TYR A 114 -5.16 17.55 -23.84
C TYR A 114 -4.85 16.49 -22.79
N HIS A 115 -3.58 16.10 -22.67
CA HIS A 115 -3.04 15.18 -21.69
C HIS A 115 -2.14 15.93 -20.71
N PHE A 116 -2.39 15.80 -19.41
CA PHE A 116 -1.58 16.42 -18.36
C PHE A 116 -1.56 15.58 -17.10
N ALA A 117 -0.51 15.70 -16.30
CA ALA A 117 -0.37 15.00 -15.04
C ALA A 117 -0.64 15.95 -13.87
N TYR A 118 -1.57 15.59 -12.99
CA TYR A 118 -1.84 16.30 -11.75
C TYR A 118 -1.09 15.61 -10.59
N PRO A 119 -0.22 16.31 -9.84
CA PRO A 119 0.42 15.73 -8.67
C PRO A 119 -0.60 15.63 -7.53
N TYR A 120 -0.93 14.40 -7.15
CA TYR A 120 -1.81 14.10 -6.05
C TYR A 120 -1.00 13.67 -4.84
N LYS A 121 -1.17 14.38 -3.72
CA LYS A 121 -0.43 14.13 -2.47
C LYS A 121 -1.34 13.43 -1.47
N ASN A 122 -1.05 12.16 -1.21
CA ASN A 122 -1.70 11.34 -0.20
C ASN A 122 -0.90 11.34 1.09
N GLU A 123 -1.62 11.37 2.20
CA GLU A 123 -1.03 11.13 3.52
C GLU A 123 -0.86 9.62 3.72
N VAL A 124 0.38 9.18 3.95
CA VAL A 124 0.69 7.80 4.34
C VAL A 124 0.77 7.70 5.85
N PHE A 125 1.29 8.75 6.49
CA PHE A 125 1.31 8.91 7.93
C PHE A 125 1.29 10.40 8.28
N SER A 126 0.49 10.80 9.26
CA SER A 126 0.66 12.07 9.96
C SER A 126 0.41 11.91 11.45
N PHE A 127 0.92 12.86 12.23
CA PHE A 127 0.72 12.91 13.67
C PHE A 127 -0.71 13.28 14.09
N ASN A 128 -1.54 13.75 13.16
CA ASN A 128 -2.91 14.20 13.44
C ASN A 128 -3.97 13.25 12.84
N GLY A 129 -3.57 12.17 12.19
CA GLY A 129 -4.47 11.18 11.59
C GLY A 129 -4.65 9.93 12.45
N ASP A 130 -5.46 9.00 11.96
CA ASP A 130 -5.71 7.70 12.60
C ASP A 130 -4.59 6.68 12.28
N PHE A 131 -3.34 7.09 12.56
CA PHE A 131 -2.15 6.31 12.30
C PHE A 131 -1.32 6.12 13.57
N SER A 132 -0.60 5.01 13.62
CA SER A 132 0.36 4.72 14.66
C SER A 132 1.68 4.29 14.03
N LEU A 133 2.72 5.09 14.18
CA LEU A 133 4.06 4.79 13.67
C LEU A 133 4.97 4.45 14.84
N LYS A 134 5.48 3.22 14.86
CA LYS A 134 6.30 2.69 15.97
C LYS A 134 7.67 2.31 15.47
N LYS A 135 8.71 2.74 16.20
CA LYS A 135 10.10 2.42 15.89
C LYS A 135 10.42 1.00 16.37
N MET A 136 10.76 0.12 15.43
CA MET A 136 11.10 -1.27 15.74
C MET A 136 12.59 -1.40 16.08
N ASP A 137 13.46 -0.80 15.26
CA ASP A 137 14.90 -0.68 15.48
C ASP A 137 15.43 0.63 14.84
N SER A 138 16.74 0.76 14.60
CA SER A 138 17.32 1.98 14.02
C SER A 138 16.84 2.30 12.60
N HIS A 139 16.42 1.28 11.83
CA HIS A 139 16.08 1.37 10.41
C HIS A 139 14.63 1.00 10.14
N THR A 140 13.99 0.25 11.03
CA THR A 140 12.67 -0.31 10.79
C THR A 140 11.59 0.41 11.58
N PHE A 141 10.52 0.80 10.90
CA PHE A 141 9.32 1.39 11.48
C PHE A 141 8.09 0.61 11.01
N LEU A 142 7.17 0.38 11.95
CA LEU A 142 5.88 -0.23 11.66
C LEU A 142 4.79 0.84 11.69
N LEU A 143 4.05 0.93 10.60
CA LEU A 143 2.87 1.78 10.46
C LEU A 143 1.62 0.91 10.68
N SER A 144 0.77 1.30 11.61
CA SER A 144 -0.60 0.82 11.70
C SER A 144 -1.54 1.93 11.25
N SER A 145 -2.32 1.69 10.21
CA SER A 145 -3.34 2.61 9.69
C SER A 145 -4.71 2.08 10.06
N LYS A 146 -5.53 2.87 10.75
CA LYS A 146 -6.87 2.44 11.13
C LYS A 146 -7.79 2.43 9.90
N ASP A 147 -8.44 1.31 9.66
CA ASP A 147 -9.52 1.21 8.68
C ASP A 147 -10.77 1.90 9.23
N GLN A 148 -11.34 2.80 8.44
CA GLN A 148 -12.51 3.59 8.82
C GLN A 148 -13.80 2.75 8.86
N THR A 149 -13.82 1.60 8.19
CA THR A 149 -15.04 0.80 8.00
C THR A 149 -15.29 -0.16 9.17
N ASP A 150 -14.24 -0.78 9.71
CA ASP A 150 -14.37 -1.84 10.73
C ASP A 150 -13.51 -1.60 11.98
N SER A 151 -12.86 -0.43 12.09
CA SER A 151 -11.95 -0.06 13.19
C SER A 151 -10.78 -1.03 13.39
N THR A 152 -10.45 -1.82 12.38
CA THR A 152 -9.24 -2.65 12.37
C THR A 152 -8.03 -1.82 11.93
N PHE A 153 -6.85 -2.40 12.00
CA PHE A 153 -5.61 -1.78 11.58
C PHE A 153 -4.99 -2.57 10.43
N GLN A 154 -4.66 -1.86 9.36
CA GLN A 154 -3.76 -2.36 8.33
C GLN A 154 -2.32 -2.08 8.75
N ILE A 155 -1.44 -3.03 8.51
CA ILE A 155 -0.04 -2.95 8.92
C ILE A 155 0.84 -2.76 7.68
N SER A 156 1.82 -1.89 7.78
CA SER A 156 2.84 -1.68 6.76
C SER A 156 4.17 -1.40 7.43
N GLN A 157 5.26 -1.63 6.71
CA GLN A 157 6.61 -1.42 7.22
C GLN A 157 7.37 -0.45 6.33
N PHE A 158 8.08 0.47 6.98
CA PHE A 158 9.16 1.23 6.36
C PHE A 158 10.50 0.68 6.83
N TYR A 159 11.38 0.39 5.88
CA TYR A 159 12.78 0.12 6.15
C TYR A 159 13.62 1.24 5.54
N PHE A 160 14.34 1.94 6.40
CA PHE A 160 15.18 3.08 6.05
C PHE A 160 16.64 2.63 5.95
N ASN A 161 17.23 2.79 4.79
CA ASN A 161 18.65 2.66 4.54
C ASN A 161 19.17 4.03 4.06
N GLU A 162 20.43 4.36 4.28
CA GLU A 162 21.02 5.71 4.17
C GLU A 162 20.44 6.60 3.04
N LYS A 163 20.29 6.03 1.84
CA LYS A 163 19.71 6.71 0.67
C LYS A 163 18.41 6.09 0.14
N THR A 164 17.94 4.98 0.71
CA THR A 164 16.77 4.25 0.17
C THR A 164 15.73 3.97 1.24
N ILE A 165 14.46 3.99 0.85
CA ILE A 165 13.36 3.58 1.71
C ILE A 165 12.62 2.46 1.02
N GLU A 166 12.44 1.35 1.71
CA GLU A 166 11.60 0.26 1.26
C GLU A 166 10.28 0.31 2.01
N TYR A 167 9.19 0.17 1.27
CA TYR A 167 7.84 0.14 1.79
C TYR A 167 7.23 -1.23 1.54
N TYR A 168 6.78 -1.86 2.61
CA TYR A 168 6.14 -3.18 2.57
C TYR A 168 4.71 -3.10 3.06
N SER A 169 3.80 -3.75 2.33
CA SER A 169 2.41 -3.95 2.75
C SER A 169 2.26 -5.30 3.44
N PHE A 170 1.42 -5.39 4.47
CA PHE A 170 0.99 -6.67 5.01
C PHE A 170 -0.13 -7.24 4.15
N ASP A 171 0.04 -8.45 3.62
CA ASP A 171 -1.02 -9.22 2.96
C ASP A 171 -1.76 -10.07 4.01
N PRO A 172 -3.03 -9.72 4.32
CA PRO A 172 -3.79 -10.41 5.34
C PRO A 172 -4.33 -11.77 4.89
N TYR A 173 -4.23 -12.11 3.59
CA TYR A 173 -4.78 -13.34 3.00
C TYR A 173 -3.75 -14.48 2.90
N THR A 174 -2.46 -14.17 3.04
CA THR A 174 -1.41 -15.18 2.98
C THR A 174 -1.24 -15.97 4.29
N PHE A 175 -2.00 -15.62 5.33
CA PHE A 175 -2.02 -16.30 6.64
C PHE A 175 -2.68 -17.68 6.57
N ASP A 176 -1.85 -18.74 6.59
CA ASP A 176 -2.33 -20.13 6.64
C ASP A 176 -2.57 -20.56 8.09
N SER A 177 -3.84 -20.53 8.51
CA SER A 177 -4.25 -20.89 9.87
C SER A 177 -4.10 -22.39 10.22
N LYS A 178 -3.58 -23.23 9.33
CA LYS A 178 -3.47 -24.69 9.56
C LYS A 178 -2.16 -25.12 10.23
N ASN A 179 -1.09 -24.34 10.09
CA ASN A 179 0.21 -24.66 10.70
C ASN A 179 0.49 -23.86 11.97
N ASP A 180 -0.13 -22.70 12.13
CA ASP A 180 -0.06 -21.92 13.37
C ASP A 180 -1.31 -22.18 14.20
N SER A 181 -1.14 -22.62 15.45
CA SER A 181 -2.19 -22.91 16.43
C SER A 181 -2.92 -21.65 16.92
N LEU A 182 -3.23 -20.72 16.01
CA LEU A 182 -3.90 -19.45 16.22
C LEU A 182 -5.21 -19.41 15.43
N SER A 183 -6.01 -20.47 15.53
CA SER A 183 -7.36 -20.46 15.00
C SER A 183 -8.27 -19.64 15.93
N ASN A 184 -8.28 -18.31 15.76
CA ASN A 184 -9.48 -17.44 15.74
C ASN A 184 -9.13 -15.94 15.63
N HIS A 185 -9.29 -15.41 14.41
CA HIS A 185 -9.75 -14.07 13.98
C HIS A 185 -9.12 -12.77 14.49
N PHE A 186 -8.29 -12.75 15.53
CA PHE A 186 -7.60 -11.53 15.97
C PHE A 186 -6.23 -11.88 16.54
N ILE A 187 -5.16 -11.38 15.93
CA ILE A 187 -3.80 -11.70 16.33
C ILE A 187 -3.20 -10.49 17.06
N ASN A 188 -2.83 -10.67 18.32
CA ASN A 188 -1.85 -9.82 18.98
C ASN A 188 -0.48 -10.46 18.74
N ILE A 189 0.27 -9.95 17.77
CA ILE A 189 1.63 -10.44 17.50
C ILE A 189 2.52 -9.85 18.60
N ASP A 190 3.11 -10.72 19.43
CA ASP A 190 4.08 -10.26 20.42
C ASP A 190 5.30 -9.63 19.74
N GLU A 191 5.95 -8.70 20.44
CA GLU A 191 7.09 -7.95 19.90
C GLU A 191 8.22 -8.84 19.40
N SER A 192 8.47 -9.98 20.04
CA SER A 192 9.55 -10.89 19.65
C SER A 192 9.24 -11.60 18.32
N THR A 193 7.98 -11.96 18.09
CA THR A 193 7.49 -12.54 16.83
C THR A 193 7.50 -11.51 15.72
N LEU A 194 7.08 -10.27 15.99
CA LEU A 194 7.14 -9.19 15.01
C LEU A 194 8.59 -8.81 14.67
N VAL A 195 9.48 -8.62 15.64
CA VAL A 195 10.88 -8.29 15.38
C VAL A 195 11.59 -9.40 14.60
N LYS A 196 11.26 -10.67 14.82
CA LYS A 196 11.76 -11.79 14.01
C LYS A 196 11.28 -11.68 12.56
N ALA A 197 10.01 -11.35 12.33
CA ALA A 197 9.43 -11.16 11.01
C ALA A 197 10.09 -10.04 10.20
N LEU A 198 10.39 -8.93 10.87
CA LEU A 198 10.88 -7.70 10.23
C LEU A 198 12.40 -7.73 9.92
N LYS A 199 13.17 -8.64 10.54
CA LYS A 199 14.64 -8.68 10.48
C LYS A 199 15.23 -9.47 9.31
N ILE A 200 14.41 -9.97 8.39
CA ILE A 200 14.88 -10.93 7.39
C ILE A 200 15.25 -10.18 6.12
N ARG A 201 16.53 -9.82 6.03
CA ARG A 201 17.16 -9.31 4.80
C ARG A 201 18.47 -10.01 4.45
N ASP A 202 19.07 -10.76 5.38
CA ASP A 202 20.31 -11.47 5.12
C ASP A 202 20.00 -12.87 4.56
N GLU A 203 20.54 -13.17 3.38
CA GLU A 203 20.36 -14.40 2.60
C GLU A 203 20.83 -15.70 3.29
N GLU A 204 21.13 -15.67 4.58
CA GLU A 204 21.43 -16.84 5.41
C GLU A 204 20.68 -16.77 6.72
N PHE A 205 19.39 -17.14 6.76
CA PHE A 205 18.80 -17.87 7.89
C PHE A 205 17.47 -18.51 7.47
N PHE A 206 17.53 -19.81 7.22
CA PHE A 206 16.40 -20.71 7.02
C PHE A 206 15.62 -20.95 8.34
N ASP A 207 14.31 -21.18 8.17
CA ASP A 207 13.39 -21.82 9.12
C ASP A 207 12.96 -21.06 10.39
N TYR A 208 12.26 -19.95 10.20
CA TYR A 208 11.07 -19.69 11.01
C TYR A 208 9.85 -19.67 10.07
N PRO A 209 9.07 -20.76 9.99
CA PRO A 209 7.89 -20.79 9.14
C PRO A 209 6.86 -19.83 9.73
N GLY A 210 6.40 -18.87 8.94
CA GLY A 210 5.15 -18.17 9.25
C GLY A 210 5.22 -16.66 9.49
N VAL A 211 6.25 -15.89 9.09
CA VAL A 211 6.06 -14.41 9.05
C VAL A 211 6.64 -13.69 7.82
N GLN A 212 7.68 -14.23 7.17
CA GLN A 212 8.16 -13.69 5.87
C GLN A 212 7.09 -13.73 4.77
N LYS A 213 6.07 -14.57 4.90
CA LYS A 213 5.01 -14.74 3.90
C LYS A 213 4.05 -13.54 3.85
N TYR A 214 4.05 -12.68 4.87
CA TYR A 214 2.97 -11.71 5.02
C TYR A 214 3.32 -10.29 4.62
N PHE A 215 4.60 -9.94 4.45
CA PHE A 215 4.98 -8.61 3.99
C PHE A 215 5.50 -8.67 2.56
N HIS A 216 4.90 -7.87 1.68
CA HIS A 216 5.28 -7.77 0.28
C HIS A 216 5.94 -6.42 0.03
N LEU A 217 7.09 -6.45 -0.65
CA LEU A 217 7.77 -5.22 -1.07
C LEU A 217 6.91 -4.55 -2.15
N GLU A 218 6.37 -3.37 -1.83
CA GLU A 218 5.53 -2.59 -2.74
C GLU A 218 6.34 -1.57 -3.54
N ASN A 219 7.24 -0.88 -2.84
CA ASN A 219 7.99 0.22 -3.43
C ASN A 219 9.40 0.30 -2.82
N VAL A 220 10.37 0.63 -3.66
CA VAL A 220 11.68 1.10 -3.25
C VAL A 220 11.79 2.56 -3.69
N PHE A 221 12.13 3.43 -2.76
CA PHE A 221 12.31 4.86 -3.00
C PHE A 221 13.78 5.22 -2.80
N ILE A 222 14.33 6.05 -3.69
CA ILE A 222 15.71 6.55 -3.61
C ILE A 222 15.68 8.06 -3.35
N ARG A 223 16.46 8.53 -2.39
CA ARG A 223 16.55 9.95 -2.04
C ARG A 223 16.98 10.77 -3.25
N GLU A 224 16.22 11.82 -3.57
CA GLU A 224 16.65 12.82 -4.55
C GLU A 224 17.72 13.69 -3.88
N GLU A 225 18.87 13.83 -4.54
CA GLU A 225 19.90 14.78 -4.11
C GLU A 225 19.40 16.20 -4.45
N GLU A 226 19.44 17.11 -3.47
CA GLU A 226 19.06 18.53 -3.63
C GLU A 226 20.11 19.31 -4.43
#